data_AF-A0A1V6GHP6-F1
#
_entry.id   AF-A0A1V6GHP6-F1
#
_cell.length_a   1.000
_cell.length_b   1.000
_cell.length_c   1.000
_cell.angle_alpha   90.00
_cell.angle_beta   90.00
_cell.angle_gamma   90.00
#
_symmetry.space_group_name_H-M   'P 1'
#
loop_
_entity.id
_entity.type
_entity.pdbx_description
1 polymer ?
#
loop_
_entity_poly.entity_id
_entity_poly.type
_entity_poly.pdbx_seq_one_letter_code
_entity_poly.pdbx_strand_id
1 'polypeptide(L)' 'MTSDRPYRKGLPIDRAIEEIMRCAGSQFDPTLARTFIEKVIGA' A
#
# COMPACT_ATOMS: atom_id res chain seq x y z
N MET A 1 -6.72 -1.88 -2.64
CA MET A 1 -5.77 -2.91 -3.10
C MET A 1 -5.99 -4.25 -2.41
N THR A 2 -6.32 -4.21 -1.12
CA THR A 2 -6.46 -5.36 -0.22
C THR A 2 -7.86 -5.97 -0.15
N SER A 3 -8.89 -5.25 -0.59
CA SER A 3 -10.25 -5.80 -0.71
C SER A 3 -10.40 -6.65 -1.96
N ASP A 4 -11.18 -7.73 -1.85
CA ASP A 4 -11.63 -8.53 -2.98
C ASP A 4 -12.45 -7.68 -3.96
N ARG A 5 -12.34 -8.03 -5.25
CA ARG A 5 -13.14 -7.48 -6.35
C ARG A 5 -13.72 -8.64 -7.15
N PRO A 6 -14.84 -8.47 -7.87
CA PRO A 6 -15.46 -9.56 -8.63
C PRO A 6 -14.51 -10.33 -9.57
N TYR A 7 -13.48 -9.66 -10.08
CA TYR A 7 -12.50 -10.20 -11.03
C TYR A 7 -11.12 -10.50 -10.44
N ARG A 8 -10.86 -10.21 -9.15
CA ARG A 8 -9.57 -10.52 -8.51
C ARG A 8 -9.66 -10.55 -7.00
N LYS A 9 -8.85 -11.41 -6.39
CA LYS A 9 -8.62 -11.36 -4.94
C LYS A 9 -7.87 -10.08 -4.54
N GLY A 10 -8.13 -9.64 -3.32
CA GLY A 10 -7.36 -8.59 -2.68
C GLY A 10 -5.90 -8.99 -2.54
N LEU A 11 -5.00 -8.01 -2.59
CA LEU A 11 -3.59 -8.25 -2.32
C LEU A 11 -3.37 -8.54 -0.82
N PRO A 12 -2.46 -9.46 -0.48
CA PRO A 12 -1.92 -9.55 0.88
C PRO A 12 -1.35 -8.20 1.33
N ILE A 13 -1.38 -7.95 2.64
CA ILE A 13 -0.93 -6.67 3.22
C ILE A 13 0.53 -6.37 2.84
N ASP A 14 1.43 -7.34 2.96
CA ASP A 14 2.86 -7.15 2.62
C ASP A 14 3.06 -6.71 1.17
N ARG A 15 2.31 -7.31 0.24
CA ARG A 15 2.32 -6.91 -1.18
C ARG A 15 1.74 -5.53 -1.41
N ALA A 16 0.74 -5.13 -0.62
CA ALA A 16 0.20 -3.78 -0.68
C ALA A 16 1.20 -2.74 -0.15
N ILE A 17 1.96 -3.06 0.91
CA ILE A 17 3.04 -2.22 1.44
C ILE A 17 4.13 -2.03 0.38
N GLU A 18 4.63 -3.12 -0.21
CA GLU A 18 5.64 -3.08 -1.27
C GLU A 18 5.21 -2.17 -2.44
N GLU A 19 3.96 -2.30 -2.86
CA GLU A 19 3.43 -1.54 -3.99
C GLU A 19 3.22 -0.06 -3.66
N ILE A 20 2.80 0.27 -2.43
CA ILE A 20 2.71 1.66 -1.95
C ILE A 20 4.11 2.29 -1.92
N MET A 21 5.12 1.57 -1.42
CA MET A 21 6.51 2.04 -1.41
C MET A 21 7.09 2.19 -2.81
N ARG A 22 6.82 1.24 -3.72
CA ARG A 22 7.26 1.29 -5.11
C ARG A 22 6.72 2.51 -5.85
N CYS A 23 5.50 2.93 -5.53
CA CYS A 23 4.83 4.09 -6.14
C CYS A 23 5.05 5.41 -5.39
N ALA A 24 5.84 5.41 -4.31
CA ALA A 24 6.20 6.62 -3.57
C ALA A 24 7.01 7.58 -4.46
N GLY A 25 6.62 8.85 -4.51
CA GLY A 25 7.24 9.88 -5.37
C GLY A 25 6.65 9.96 -6.77
N SER A 26 5.64 9.15 -7.09
CA SER A 26 4.85 9.27 -8.32
C SER A 26 3.36 9.33 -8.04
N GLN A 27 2.75 8.20 -7.69
CA GLN A 27 1.31 8.13 -7.38
C GLN A 27 1.01 8.59 -5.95
N PHE A 28 1.99 8.48 -5.07
CA PHE A 28 1.87 8.85 -3.66
C PHE A 28 2.95 9.85 -3.29
N ASP A 29 2.63 10.78 -2.40
CA ASP A 29 3.64 11.57 -1.72
C ASP A 29 4.59 10.65 -0.93
N PRO A 30 5.91 10.76 -1.10
CA PRO A 30 6.87 9.86 -0.43
C PRO A 30 6.77 9.85 1.09
N THR A 31 6.50 11.02 1.68
CA THR A 31 6.42 11.18 3.14
C THR A 31 5.14 10.56 3.67
N LEU A 32 4.01 10.79 2.98
CA LEU A 32 2.73 10.19 3.37
C LEU A 32 2.71 8.67 3.17
N ALA A 33 3.31 8.15 2.09
CA ALA A 33 3.42 6.72 1.85
C ALA A 33 4.15 6.02 3.01
N ARG A 34 5.31 6.54 3.41
CA ARG A 34 6.07 6.02 4.57
C ARG A 34 5.28 6.15 5.87
N THR A 35 4.70 7.34 6.14
CA THR A 35 3.95 7.60 7.38
C THR A 35 2.74 6.66 7.50
N PHE A 36 2.04 6.39 6.39
CA PHE A 36 0.89 5.50 6.38
C PHE A 36 1.29 4.07 6.75
N ILE A 37 2.39 3.56 6.20
CA ILE A 37 2.88 2.22 6.52
C ILE A 37 3.25 2.13 8.00
N GLU A 38 4.02 3.08 8.52
CA GLU A 38 4.49 3.08 9.91
C GLU A 38 3.37 3.30 10.94
N LYS A 39 2.40 4.18 10.64
CA LYS A 39 1.42 4.66 11.65
C LYS A 39 0.03 4.06 11.51
N VAL A 40 -0.35 3.60 10.32
CA VAL A 40 -1.70 3.06 10.07
C VAL A 40 -1.67 1.55 9.89
N ILE A 41 -0.68 1.03 9.16
CA ILE A 41 -0.56 -0.42 8.97
C ILE A 41 0.18 -1.07 10.16
N GLY A 42 1.15 -0.37 10.75
CA GLY A 42 1.91 -0.84 11.91
C GLY A 42 2.95 -1.92 11.54
N ALA A 43 3.44 -1.87 10.30
CA ALA A 43 4.49 -2.76 9.78
C ALA A 43 5.87 -2.09 9.87
#